data_AF-A0A381I3X6-F1
#
_entry.id   AF-A0A381I3X6-F1
#
_cell.length_a   1.000
_cell.length_b   1.000
_cell.length_c   1.000
_cell.angle_alpha   90.00
_cell.angle_beta   90.00
_cell.angle_gamma   90.00
#
_symmetry.space_group_name_H-M   'P 1'
#
loop_
_entity.id
_entity.type
_entity.pdbx_description
1 polymer ?
#
loop_
_entity_poly.entity_id
_entity_poly.type
_entity_poly.pdbx_seq_one_letter_code
_entity_poly.pdbx_strand_id
1 'polypeptide(L)' 'MKHELVLVIDFGGQYNQLIARRVRENNVYCEILPCTASIERIKEKNPKG' A
#
# COMPACT_ATOMS: atom_id res chain seq x y z
N MET A 1 1.22 -0.67 19.66
CA MET A 1 -0.03 -0.67 18.89
C MET A 1 0.31 -0.98 17.44
N LYS A 2 -0.28 -2.02 16.83
CA LYS A 2 -0.04 -2.33 15.40
C LYS A 2 -0.91 -1.36 14.58
N HIS A 3 -0.29 -0.39 13.92
CA HIS A 3 -0.99 0.45 12.94
C HIS A 3 -1.38 -0.41 11.74
N GLU A 4 -2.60 -0.23 11.25
CA GLU A 4 -3.06 -0.92 10.04
C GLU A 4 -2.34 -0.31 8.83
N LEU A 5 -1.78 -1.18 7.98
CA LEU A 5 -1.02 -0.80 6.79
C LEU A 5 -1.78 -1.29 5.56
N VAL A 6 -2.04 -0.36 4.63
CA VAL A 6 -2.56 -0.66 3.29
C VAL A 6 -1.43 -0.61 2.28
N LEU A 7 -1.30 -1.66 1.47
CA LEU A 7 -0.37 -1.70 0.34
C LEU A 7 -1.14 -1.40 -0.95
N VAL A 8 -0.69 -0.38 -1.68
CA VAL A 8 -1.20 -0.03 -3.01
C VAL A 8 -0.23 -0.61 -4.04
N ILE A 9 -0.68 -1.59 -4.83
CA ILE A 9 0.15 -2.20 -5.87
C ILE A 9 0.01 -1.41 -7.17
N ASP A 10 1.13 -0.90 -7.65
CA ASP A 10 1.27 -0.09 -8.86
C ASP A 10 1.58 -0.97 -10.08
N PHE A 11 0.63 -1.02 -11.02
CA PHE A 11 0.76 -1.69 -12.32
C PHE A 11 1.05 -0.72 -13.49
N GLY A 12 1.53 0.49 -13.21
CA GLY A 12 1.72 1.56 -14.19
C GLY A 12 0.50 2.47 -14.36
N GLY A 13 -0.43 2.44 -13.40
CA GLY A 13 -1.64 3.26 -13.44
C GLY A 13 -1.36 4.72 -13.08
N GLN A 14 -2.10 5.66 -13.67
CA GLN A 14 -1.95 7.09 -13.36
C GLN A 14 -2.51 7.49 -11.99
N TYR A 15 -3.26 6.59 -11.33
CA TYR A 15 -4.08 6.93 -10.17
C TYR A 15 -3.49 6.53 -8.81
N ASN A 16 -2.28 5.95 -8.75
CA ASN A 16 -1.73 5.42 -7.48
C ASN A 16 -1.63 6.49 -6.39
N GLN A 17 -1.27 7.71 -6.77
CA GLN A 17 -1.18 8.85 -5.85
C GLN A 17 -2.55 9.28 -5.33
N LEU A 18 -3.62 9.16 -6.14
CA LEU A 18 -4.99 9.45 -5.71
C LEU A 18 -5.49 8.40 -4.72
N ILE A 19 -5.18 7.13 -4.97
CA ILE A 19 -5.52 6.03 -4.06
C ILE A 19 -4.81 6.25 -2.71
N ALA A 20 -3.50 6.49 -2.72
CA ALA A 20 -2.72 6.76 -1.52
C ALA A 20 -3.22 8.00 -0.75
N ARG A 21 -3.61 9.08 -1.46
CA ARG A 21 -4.23 10.25 -0.85
C ARG A 21 -5.52 9.89 -0.11
N ARG A 22 -6.40 9.12 -0.74
CA ARG A 22 -7.70 8.74 -0.16
C ARG A 22 -7.56 7.83 1.05
N VAL A 23 -6.54 6.96 1.08
CA VAL A 23 -6.22 6.15 2.27
C VAL A 23 -5.73 7.04 3.43
N ARG A 24 -4.85 8.01 3.14
CA ARG A 24 -4.35 8.96 4.15
C ARG A 24 -5.45 9.88 4.70
N GLU A 25 -6.43 10.26 3.88
CA GLU A 25 -7.62 11.02 4.30
C GLU A 25 -8.45 10.25 5.35
N ASN A 26 -8.32 8.92 5.41
CA ASN A 26 -8.94 8.07 6.44
C ASN A 26 -8.02 7.83 7.66
N ASN A 27 -6.91 8.58 7.78
CA ASN A 27 -5.89 8.42 8.84
C ASN A 27 -5.24 7.02 8.88
N VAL A 28 -5.18 6.32 7.76
CA VAL A 28 -4.53 5.01 7.63
C VAL A 28 -3.19 5.17 6.93
N TYR A 29 -2.16 4.47 7.42
CA TYR A 29 -0.85 4.47 6.78
C TYR A 29 -0.87 3.60 5.51
N CYS A 30 -0.25 4.08 4.44
CA CYS A 30 -0.16 3.34 3.18
C CYS A 30 1.20 3.46 2.50
N GLU A 31 1.60 2.40 1.81
CA GLU A 31 2.76 2.36 0.94
C GLU A 31 2.36 1.96 -0.48
N ILE A 32 3.01 2.58 -1.48
CA ILE A 32 2.88 2.18 -2.88
C ILE A 32 4.03 1.25 -3.21
N LEU A 33 3.75 0.07 -3.75
CA LEU A 33 4.74 -0.90 -4.20
C LEU A 33 4.56 -1.19 -5.69
N PRO A 34 5.63 -1.36 -6.47
CA PRO A 34 5.50 -1.80 -7.86
C PRO A 34 4.93 -3.21 -7.93
N CYS A 35 4.25 -3.55 -9.02
CA CYS A 35 3.71 -4.89 -9.28
C CYS A 35 4.79 -5.99 -9.38
N THR A 36 6.05 -5.59 -9.54
CA THR A 36 7.22 -6.47 -9.52
C THR A 36 7.78 -6.71 -8.12
N ALA A 37 7.18 -6.13 -7.07
CA ALA A 37 7.58 -6.39 -5.69
C ALA A 37 7.45 -7.89 -5.36
N SER A 38 8.45 -8.44 -4.68
CA SER A 38 8.46 -9.85 -4.32
C SER A 38 7.40 -10.17 -3.26
N ILE A 39 6.92 -11.42 -3.26
CA ILE A 39 5.94 -11.89 -2.27
C ILE A 39 6.52 -11.80 -0.86
N GLU A 40 7.82 -12.03 -0.69
CA GLU A 40 8.53 -11.96 0.59
C GLU A 40 8.44 -10.55 1.16
N ARG A 41 8.71 -9.53 0.32
CA ARG A 41 8.62 -8.11 0.71
C ARG A 41 7.20 -7.71 1.12
N ILE A 42 6.18 -8.28 0.47
CA ILE A 42 4.77 -8.06 0.84
C ILE A 42 4.47 -8.70 2.20
N LYS A 43 4.92 -9.95 2.41
CA LYS A 43 4.72 -10.69 3.67
C LYS A 43 5.43 -10.05 4.86
N GLU A 44 6.65 -9.55 4.68
CA GLU A 44 7.41 -8.85 5.73
C GLU A 44 6.67 -7.62 6.27
N LYS A 45 5.90 -6.95 5.42
CA LYS A 45 5.10 -5.78 5.80
C LYS A 45 3.85 -6.13 6.59
N ASN A 46 3.49 -7.42 6.68
CA ASN A 46 2.30 -7.93 7.38
C ASN A 46 1.05 -7.05 7.15
N PRO A 47 0.68 -6.82 5.86
CA PRO A 47 -0.51 -6.05 5.54
C PRO A 47 -1.75 -6.75 6.09
N LYS A 48 -2.75 -5.96 6.50
CA LYS A 48 -4.08 -6.51 6.77
C LYS A 48 -4.90 -6.38 5.48
N GLY A 49 -5.20 -7.51 4.84
CA GLY A 49 -5.99 -7.56 3.61
C GLY A 49 -5.84 -8.89 2.89
#